data_AF-A0A117SCM7-F1
#
_entry.id   AF-A0A117SCM7-F1
#
_cell.length_a   1.000
_cell.length_b   1.000
_cell.length_c   1.000
_cell.angle_alpha   90.00
_cell.angle_beta   90.00
_cell.angle_gamma   90.00
#
_symmetry.space_group_name_H-M   'P 1'
#
loop_
_entity.id
_entity.type
_entity.pdbx_description
1 polymer ?
#
loop_
_entity_poly.entity_id
_entity_poly.type
_entity_poly.pdbx_seq_one_letter_code
_entity_poly.pdbx_strand_id
1 'polypeptide(L)'
;MSTTSFRDWWRAATTPKQASVVRHTPSLTGRRIVRPDTTPLLQQRGWSKRGNTWHGHYATPYGTYPGRIEKRGQTLRPYIKNPPFEIQNHPKWACFHRERGGWWWVHLHTNPRDGDYNAVLAYIERVLIEALTHQ
;
A
#
# COMPACT_ATOMS: atom_id res chain seq x y z
N MET A 1 -29.52 18.08 77.88
CA MET A 1 -28.30 17.65 77.17
C MET A 1 -28.42 16.17 76.89
N SER A 2 -28.57 15.82 75.62
CA SER A 2 -28.58 14.46 75.06
C SER A 2 -27.30 13.70 75.50
N THR A 3 -27.25 12.37 75.61
CA THR A 3 -27.32 11.45 74.47
C THR A 3 -27.51 10.00 74.94
N THR A 4 -28.19 9.27 74.06
CA THR A 4 -28.86 7.97 74.17
C THR A 4 -27.97 6.73 74.29
N SER A 5 -28.40 5.85 75.20
CA SER A 5 -28.35 4.38 75.29
C SER A 5 -27.77 3.56 74.12
N PHE A 6 -26.90 2.60 74.46
CA PHE A 6 -26.22 1.67 73.56
C PHE A 6 -26.59 0.21 73.91
N ARG A 7 -27.83 -0.18 73.62
CA ARG A 7 -28.24 -1.58 73.54
C ARG A 7 -28.83 -1.80 72.14
N ASP A 8 -28.52 -2.98 71.61
CA ASP A 8 -29.20 -3.71 70.55
C ASP A 8 -28.59 -3.72 69.12
N TRP A 9 -28.45 -4.97 68.63
CA TRP A 9 -28.48 -5.44 67.23
C TRP A 9 -27.17 -5.51 66.43
N TRP A 10 -26.86 -6.54 65.63
CA TRP A 10 -27.37 -7.90 65.38
C TRP A 10 -26.29 -8.66 64.56
N ARG A 11 -26.40 -9.99 64.46
CA ARG A 11 -25.51 -10.87 63.68
C ARG A 11 -25.46 -10.49 62.19
N ALA A 12 -24.29 -10.65 61.57
CA ALA A 12 -24.20 -10.86 60.12
C ALA A 12 -23.18 -11.96 59.84
N ALA A 13 -23.68 -13.09 59.35
CA ALA A 13 -22.90 -14.20 58.82
C ALA A 13 -22.21 -13.77 57.52
N THR A 14 -20.91 -14.01 57.41
CA THR A 14 -20.16 -13.85 56.16
C THR A 14 -20.37 -15.06 55.27
N THR A 15 -21.17 -14.89 54.22
CA THR A 15 -21.35 -15.86 53.12
C THR A 15 -20.08 -15.90 52.25
N PRO A 16 -19.54 -17.08 51.89
CA PRO A 16 -18.45 -17.17 50.92
C PRO A 16 -18.96 -16.89 49.50
N LYS A 17 -18.26 -15.98 48.82
CA LYS A 17 -18.47 -15.59 47.42
C LYS A 17 -18.14 -16.78 46.50
N GLN A 18 -19.16 -17.44 45.96
CA GLN A 18 -18.97 -18.48 44.94
C GLN A 18 -18.37 -17.88 43.67
N ALA A 19 -17.19 -18.36 43.29
CA ALA A 19 -16.55 -18.03 42.03
C ALA A 19 -17.18 -18.88 40.91
N SER A 20 -17.97 -18.26 40.05
CA SER A 20 -18.52 -18.88 38.85
C SER A 20 -17.39 -19.05 37.82
N VAL A 21 -16.95 -20.30 37.61
CA VAL A 21 -16.05 -20.65 36.51
C VAL A 21 -16.85 -20.53 35.21
N VAL A 22 -16.64 -19.43 34.48
CA VAL A 22 -17.13 -19.27 33.11
C VAL A 22 -16.39 -20.27 32.24
N ARG A 23 -17.07 -21.36 31.87
CA ARG A 23 -16.56 -22.31 30.88
C ARG A 23 -16.69 -21.64 29.50
N HIS A 24 -15.56 -21.16 28.96
CA HIS A 24 -15.49 -20.76 27.56
C HIS A 24 -15.67 -22.00 26.69
N THR A 25 -16.85 -22.17 26.11
CA THR A 25 -17.04 -23.06 24.96
C THR A 25 -16.28 -22.47 23.77
N PRO A 26 -15.30 -23.17 23.18
CA PRO A 26 -14.70 -22.72 21.94
C PRO A 26 -15.78 -22.78 20.85
N SER A 27 -16.30 -21.62 20.45
CA SER A 27 -17.12 -21.56 19.25
C SER A 27 -16.22 -21.90 18.07
N LEU A 28 -16.60 -22.91 17.30
CA LEU A 28 -15.98 -23.22 16.01
C LEU A 28 -16.26 -22.03 15.09
N THR A 29 -15.36 -21.06 15.18
CA THR A 29 -15.44 -19.78 14.48
C THR A 29 -15.32 -20.07 12.99
N GLY A 30 -16.32 -19.62 12.23
CA GLY A 30 -16.48 -19.89 10.82
C GLY A 30 -15.20 -19.68 10.02
N ARG A 31 -14.98 -20.57 9.05
CA ARG A 31 -13.92 -20.51 8.05
C ARG A 31 -13.84 -19.07 7.48
N ARG A 32 -12.82 -18.31 7.85
CA ARG A 32 -12.54 -16.99 7.28
C ARG A 32 -12.18 -17.18 5.82
N ILE A 33 -13.16 -17.00 4.93
CA ILE A 33 -12.94 -17.01 3.48
C ILE A 33 -12.17 -15.74 3.14
N VAL A 34 -10.86 -15.86 2.95
CA VAL A 34 -10.04 -14.78 2.40
C VAL A 34 -10.34 -14.69 0.91
N ARG A 35 -11.00 -13.61 0.48
CA ARG A 35 -11.19 -13.30 -0.94
C ARG A 35 -9.95 -12.55 -1.42
N PRO A 36 -9.35 -12.92 -2.57
CA PRO A 36 -8.24 -12.16 -3.13
C PRO A 36 -8.72 -10.76 -3.49
N ASP A 37 -7.94 -9.75 -3.13
CA ASP A 37 -8.19 -8.39 -3.58
C ASP A 37 -7.85 -8.30 -5.08
N THR A 38 -8.87 -8.06 -5.89
CA THR A 38 -8.74 -7.94 -7.34
C THR A 38 -8.49 -6.49 -7.79
N THR A 39 -8.30 -5.58 -6.84
CA THR A 39 -7.97 -4.19 -7.12
C THR A 39 -6.63 -4.13 -7.87
N PRO A 40 -6.55 -3.47 -9.04
CA PRO A 40 -5.30 -3.29 -9.75
C PRO A 40 -4.22 -2.64 -8.86
N LEU A 41 -2.99 -3.14 -8.93
CA LEU A 41 -1.86 -2.65 -8.12
C LEU A 41 -1.69 -1.13 -8.19
N LEU A 42 -1.89 -0.54 -9.38
CA LEU A 42 -1.91 0.90 -9.58
C LEU A 42 -2.91 1.61 -8.66
N GLN A 43 -4.15 1.13 -8.57
CA GLN A 43 -5.18 1.72 -7.71
C GLN A 43 -4.83 1.56 -6.24
N GLN A 44 -4.34 0.38 -5.84
CA GLN A 44 -3.85 0.13 -4.48
C GLN A 44 -2.74 1.12 -4.10
N ARG A 45 -1.93 1.54 -5.08
CA ARG A 45 -0.83 2.50 -4.93
C ARG A 45 -1.23 3.95 -5.21
N GLY A 46 -2.53 4.26 -5.18
CA GLY A 46 -3.03 5.62 -5.31
C GLY A 46 -2.89 6.24 -6.71
N TRP A 47 -2.61 5.43 -7.74
CA TRP A 47 -2.68 5.92 -9.11
C TRP A 47 -4.14 6.14 -9.51
N SER A 48 -4.38 7.23 -10.23
CA SER A 48 -5.70 7.61 -10.72
C SER A 48 -5.75 7.58 -12.24
N LYS A 49 -6.83 7.04 -12.80
CA LYS A 49 -7.03 6.97 -14.24
C LYS A 49 -7.81 8.19 -14.73
N ARG A 50 -7.32 8.85 -15.77
CA ARG A 50 -7.98 9.96 -16.48
C ARG A 50 -7.92 9.69 -17.98
N GLY A 51 -9.07 9.36 -18.57
CA GLY A 51 -9.14 8.87 -19.95
C GLY A 51 -8.28 7.61 -20.15
N ASN A 52 -7.35 7.66 -21.10
CA ASN A 52 -6.41 6.58 -21.41
C ASN A 52 -5.08 6.67 -20.67
N THR A 53 -5.00 7.48 -19.62
CA THR A 53 -3.76 7.74 -18.90
C THR A 53 -3.90 7.51 -17.40
N TRP A 54 -3.01 6.70 -16.85
CA TRP A 54 -2.83 6.60 -15.40
C TRP A 54 -1.85 7.66 -14.92
N HIS A 55 -2.14 8.29 -13.79
CA HIS A 55 -1.29 9.30 -13.15
C HIS A 55 -1.04 8.90 -11.69
N GLY A 56 0.20 9.07 -11.23
CA GLY A 56 0.58 8.74 -9.87
C GLY A 56 2.07 8.97 -9.66
N HIS A 57 2.68 8.16 -8.80
CA HIS A 57 4.11 8.21 -8.54
C HIS A 57 4.71 6.82 -8.65
N TYR A 58 5.87 6.71 -9.28
CA TYR A 58 6.72 5.53 -9.16
C TYR A 58 7.37 5.58 -7.79
N ALA A 59 7.17 4.54 -6.98
CA ALA A 59 7.69 4.48 -5.62
C ALA A 59 8.94 3.60 -5.55
N THR A 60 9.95 4.09 -4.85
CA THR A 60 11.17 3.35 -4.52
C THR A 60 11.44 3.50 -3.02
N PRO A 61 12.30 2.67 -2.41
CA PRO A 61 12.75 2.88 -1.03
C PRO A 61 13.45 4.23 -0.80
N TYR A 62 13.94 4.88 -1.86
CA TYR A 62 14.71 6.12 -1.81
C TYR A 62 13.88 7.38 -2.12
N GLY A 63 12.60 7.21 -2.50
CA GLY A 63 11.72 8.31 -2.84
C GLY A 63 10.67 7.97 -3.87
N THR A 64 9.85 8.97 -4.20
CA THR A 64 8.74 8.86 -5.14
C THR A 64 8.91 9.84 -6.29
N TYR A 65 8.64 9.39 -7.51
CA TYR A 65 8.83 10.18 -8.73
C TYR A 65 7.50 10.34 -9.47
N PRO A 66 7.04 11.58 -9.76
CA PRO A 66 5.78 11.79 -10.47
C PRO A 66 5.79 11.09 -11.82
N GLY A 67 4.72 10.37 -12.13
CA GLY A 67 4.64 9.51 -13.29
C GLY A 67 3.28 9.54 -13.97
N ARG A 68 3.27 9.18 -15.25
CA ARG A 68 2.06 8.83 -15.97
C ARG A 68 2.30 7.65 -16.91
N ILE A 69 1.30 6.81 -17.12
CA ILE A 69 1.33 5.71 -18.09
C ILE A 69 0.19 5.91 -19.07
N GLU A 70 0.53 6.26 -20.30
CA GLU A 70 -0.45 6.53 -21.36
C GLU A 70 -0.64 5.30 -22.23
N LYS A 71 -1.89 4.96 -22.55
CA LYS A 71 -2.18 3.98 -23.60
C LYS A 71 -2.33 4.70 -24.94
N ARG A 72 -1.54 4.25 -25.93
CA ARG A 72 -1.58 4.69 -27.33
C ARG A 72 -1.78 3.47 -28.23
N GLY A 73 -3.03 3.26 -28.65
CA GLY A 73 -3.43 2.03 -29.34
C GLY A 73 -3.20 0.80 -28.45
N GLN A 74 -2.37 -0.12 -28.92
CA GLN A 74 -1.96 -1.32 -28.17
C GLN A 74 -0.67 -1.14 -27.36
N THR A 75 -0.08 0.06 -27.37
CA THR A 75 1.19 0.32 -26.67
C THR A 75 0.96 1.14 -25.40
N LEU A 76 1.69 0.79 -24.36
CA LEU A 76 1.84 1.61 -23.16
C LEU A 76 3.09 2.48 -23.27
N ARG A 77 2.96 3.76 -22.92
CA ARG A 77 4.03 4.76 -22.86
C ARG A 77 4.15 5.28 -21.43
N PRO A 78 5.13 4.79 -20.66
CA PRO A 78 5.43 5.34 -19.35
C PRO A 78 6.23 6.64 -19.47
N TYR A 79 5.89 7.58 -18.62
CA TYR A 79 6.56 8.86 -18.46
C TYR A 79 6.88 9.09 -17.00
N ILE A 80 8.04 9.68 -16.74
CA ILE A 80 8.52 10.07 -15.41
C ILE A 80 8.97 11.53 -15.44
N LYS A 81 8.65 12.29 -14.39
CA LYS A 81 9.10 13.67 -14.24
C LYS A 81 10.35 13.70 -13.39
N ASN A 82 11.40 14.36 -13.88
CA ASN A 82 12.68 14.55 -13.19
C ASN A 82 13.20 13.23 -12.57
N PRO A 83 13.55 12.21 -13.39
CA PRO A 83 14.13 10.99 -12.87
C PRO A 83 15.44 11.27 -12.09
N PRO A 84 15.83 10.37 -11.18
CA PRO A 84 17.08 10.49 -10.43
C PRO A 84 18.28 10.58 -11.37
N PHE A 85 19.31 11.37 -11.02
CA PHE A 85 20.44 11.62 -11.92
C PHE A 85 21.25 10.35 -12.19
N GLU A 86 21.26 9.43 -11.22
CA GLU A 86 21.93 8.15 -11.23
C GLU A 86 21.49 7.24 -12.38
N ILE A 87 20.28 7.46 -12.91
CA ILE A 87 19.79 6.72 -14.08
C ILE A 87 20.69 6.90 -15.31
N GLN A 88 21.47 7.98 -15.37
CA GLN A 88 22.42 8.26 -16.46
C GLN A 88 23.57 7.26 -16.52
N ASN A 89 23.93 6.66 -15.38
CA ASN A 89 24.98 5.65 -15.28
C ASN A 89 24.45 4.22 -15.43
N HIS A 90 23.12 4.05 -15.50
CA HIS A 90 22.48 2.74 -15.56
C HIS A 90 22.45 2.19 -17.00
N PRO A 91 22.56 0.86 -17.23
CA PRO A 91 22.47 0.27 -18.57
C PRO A 91 21.16 0.57 -19.33
N LYS A 92 20.10 0.98 -18.62
CA LYS A 92 18.82 1.39 -19.21
C LYS A 92 18.74 2.88 -19.54
N TRP A 93 19.79 3.67 -19.35
CA TRP A 93 19.80 5.11 -19.64
C TRP A 93 19.32 5.42 -21.07
N ALA A 94 19.77 4.64 -22.05
CA ALA A 94 19.40 4.82 -23.45
C ALA A 94 17.88 4.69 -23.73
N CYS A 95 17.11 4.13 -22.80
CA CYS A 95 15.65 4.05 -22.89
C CYS A 95 14.95 5.32 -22.40
N PHE A 96 15.63 6.27 -21.77
CA PHE A 96 15.06 7.50 -21.25
C PHE A 96 15.21 8.63 -22.28
N HIS A 97 14.08 9.07 -22.82
CA HIS A 97 14.03 10.13 -23.82
C HIS A 97 13.48 11.41 -23.20
N ARG A 98 14.28 12.48 -23.21
CA ARG A 98 13.90 13.76 -22.64
C ARG A 98 12.76 14.40 -23.43
N GLU A 99 11.75 14.87 -22.72
CA GLU A 99 10.68 15.72 -23.23
C GLU A 99 10.72 17.11 -22.58
N ARG A 100 9.74 17.96 -22.94
CA ARG A 100 9.61 19.31 -22.39
C ARG A 100 9.12 19.26 -20.93
N GLY A 101 9.45 20.29 -20.15
CA GLY A 101 8.91 20.48 -18.79
C GLY A 101 9.40 19.46 -17.74
N GLY A 102 10.59 18.88 -17.96
CA GLY A 102 11.20 17.90 -17.05
C GLY A 102 10.61 16.49 -17.18
N TRP A 103 9.74 16.26 -18.15
CA TRP A 103 9.23 14.93 -18.44
C TRP A 103 10.22 14.11 -19.26
N TRP A 104 10.21 12.81 -19.04
CA TRP A 104 10.98 11.83 -19.77
C TRP A 104 10.07 10.68 -20.14
N TRP A 105 10.04 10.34 -21.43
CA TRP A 105 9.42 9.12 -21.91
C TRP A 105 10.39 7.96 -21.73
N VAL A 106 9.92 6.84 -21.18
CA VAL A 106 10.72 5.61 -21.09
C VAL A 106 10.30 4.64 -22.17
N HIS A 107 11.17 4.42 -23.15
CA HIS A 107 10.96 3.46 -24.21
C HIS A 107 11.01 2.03 -23.66
N LEU A 108 9.91 1.29 -23.83
CA LEU A 108 9.81 -0.11 -23.46
C LEU A 108 10.30 -0.97 -24.63
N HIS A 109 11.43 -1.67 -24.45
CA HIS A 109 11.94 -2.60 -25.47
C HIS A 109 10.91 -3.69 -25.82
N THR A 110 10.15 -4.16 -24.83
CA THR A 110 9.03 -5.07 -25.02
C THR A 110 7.80 -4.48 -24.33
N ASN A 111 6.77 -4.15 -25.11
CA ASN A 111 5.51 -3.70 -24.56
C ASN A 111 4.72 -4.93 -24.06
N PRO A 112 4.10 -4.90 -22.87
CA PRO A 112 3.24 -5.98 -22.42
C PRO A 112 2.07 -6.16 -23.42
N ARG A 113 1.94 -7.37 -23.97
CA ARG A 113 0.96 -7.68 -25.04
C ARG A 113 -0.48 -7.38 -24.66
N ASP A 114 -0.81 -7.53 -23.38
CA ASP A 114 -2.18 -7.33 -22.87
C ASP A 114 -2.43 -5.91 -22.34
N GLY A 115 -1.49 -4.99 -22.54
CA GLY A 115 -1.58 -3.64 -21.97
C GLY A 115 -1.60 -3.65 -20.45
N ASP A 116 -0.84 -4.56 -19.84
CA ASP A 116 -0.71 -4.66 -18.39
C ASP A 116 0.08 -3.47 -17.84
N TYR A 117 -0.65 -2.49 -17.31
CA TYR A 117 -0.07 -1.31 -16.69
C TYR A 117 0.72 -1.64 -15.41
N ASN A 118 0.39 -2.73 -14.69
CA ASN A 118 1.09 -3.10 -13.46
C ASN A 118 2.50 -3.61 -13.78
N ALA A 119 2.64 -4.36 -14.87
CA ALA A 119 3.96 -4.77 -15.37
C ALA A 119 4.84 -3.56 -15.72
N VAL A 120 4.25 -2.53 -16.35
CA VAL A 120 4.97 -1.28 -16.65
C VAL A 120 5.36 -0.54 -15.37
N LEU A 121 4.45 -0.41 -14.41
CA LEU A 121 4.72 0.21 -13.11
C LEU A 121 5.90 -0.48 -12.41
N ALA A 122 5.82 -1.80 -12.25
CA ALA A 122 6.84 -2.59 -11.59
C ALA A 122 8.20 -2.53 -12.32
N TYR A 123 8.19 -2.52 -13.65
CA TYR A 123 9.42 -2.38 -14.44
C TYR A 123 10.12 -1.04 -14.19
N ILE A 124 9.38 0.07 -14.25
CA ILE A 124 9.98 1.39 -14.05
C ILE A 124 10.51 1.54 -12.62
N GLU A 125 9.74 1.11 -11.61
CA GLU A 125 10.20 1.14 -10.22
C GLU A 125 11.46 0.30 -10.01
N ARG A 126 11.52 -0.90 -10.60
CA ARG A 126 12.72 -1.74 -10.55
C ARG A 126 13.94 -1.04 -11.14
N VAL A 127 13.81 -0.45 -12.33
CA VAL A 127 14.92 0.26 -13.00
C VAL A 127 15.42 1.44 -12.15
N LEU A 128 14.50 2.17 -11.51
CA LEU A 128 14.88 3.25 -10.60
C LEU A 128 15.63 2.72 -9.36
N ILE A 129 15.13 1.63 -8.76
CA ILE A 129 15.78 0.99 -7.60
C ILE A 129 17.18 0.51 -7.96
N GLU A 130 17.36 -0.15 -9.11
CA GLU A 130 18.66 -0.63 -9.58
C GLU A 130 19.64 0.53 -9.77
N ALA A 131 19.20 1.61 -10.43
CA ALA A 131 20.03 2.80 -10.62
C ALA A 131 20.44 3.48 -9.30
N LEU A 132 19.56 3.45 -8.28
CA LEU A 132 19.81 4.09 -6.98
C LEU A 132 20.60 3.22 -6.01
N THR A 133 20.67 1.90 -6.23
CA THR A 133 21.36 0.96 -5.33
C THR A 133 22.82 0.74 -5.72
N HIS A 134 23.15 0.86 -7.00
CA HIS A 134 24.51 0.64 -7.53
C HIS A 134 25.25 1.96 -7.80
N GLN A 135 25.32 2.84 -6.79
CA GLN A 135 26.11 4.08 -6.83
C GLN A 135 27.60 3.80 -6.59
#